data_AF-F2QE35-F1
#
_entry.id   AF-F2QE35-F1
#
_cell.length_a   1.000
_cell.length_b   1.000
_cell.length_c   1.000
_cell.angle_alpha   90.00
_cell.angle_beta   90.00
_cell.angle_gamma   90.00
#
_symmetry.space_group_name_H-M   'P 1'
#
loop_
_entity.id
_entity.type
_entity.pdbx_description
1 polymer ?
#
loop_
_entity_poly.entity_id
_entity_poly.type
_entity_poly.pdbx_seq_one_letter_code
_entity_poly.pdbx_strand_id
1 'polypeptide(L)'
;MLAICIDFIGDKSGTYKLLRNYSSLPFSLIQTRINNHDTFMEVDILDLDELKKVRELIGQLTAIGTIVTIKDSTGIITLETVNNLISTFEEIAAEREELDALMFEEEE
;
A
#
# COMPACT_ATOMS: atom_id res chain seq x y z
N MET A 1 -5.83 -8.90 3.35
CA MET A 1 -6.09 -7.47 3.63
C MET A 1 -4.89 -6.94 4.39
N LEU A 2 -4.27 -5.87 3.89
CA LEU A 2 -3.17 -5.18 4.54
C LEU A 2 -3.67 -3.97 5.30
N ALA A 3 -3.41 -3.97 6.59
CA ALA A 3 -3.60 -2.85 7.50
C ALA A 3 -2.31 -2.01 7.56
N ILE A 4 -2.43 -0.70 7.35
CA ILE A 4 -1.32 0.25 7.51
C ILE A 4 -1.49 0.95 8.84
N CYS A 5 -0.48 0.90 9.70
CA CYS A 5 -0.38 1.60 10.97
C CYS A 5 0.75 2.62 10.93
N ILE A 6 0.59 3.74 11.64
CA ILE A 6 1.67 4.74 11.79
C ILE A 6 2.22 4.62 13.20
N ASP A 7 3.51 4.32 13.32
CA ASP A 7 4.16 4.18 14.63
C ASP A 7 4.81 5.46 15.08
N PHE A 8 5.43 6.19 14.15
CA PHE A 8 6.14 7.41 14.48
C PHE A 8 5.93 8.48 13.42
N ILE A 9 5.49 9.66 13.85
CA ILE A 9 5.38 10.83 12.99
C ILE A 9 6.67 11.66 13.13
N GLY A 10 7.44 11.76 12.05
CA GLY A 10 8.57 12.67 11.96
C GLY A 10 8.09 14.11 11.77
N ASP A 11 7.79 14.48 10.52
CA ASP A 11 7.14 15.76 10.24
C ASP A 11 5.61 15.65 10.33
N LYS A 12 5.05 16.31 11.35
CA LYS A 12 3.62 16.35 11.61
C LYS A 12 2.83 16.93 10.45
N SER A 13 3.26 18.07 9.90
CA SER A 13 2.45 18.78 8.89
C SER A 13 2.34 18.00 7.59
N GLY A 14 3.46 17.49 7.07
CA GLY A 14 3.51 16.69 5.86
C GLY A 14 2.74 15.38 6.02
N THR A 15 2.94 14.70 7.15
CA THR A 15 2.23 13.44 7.44
C THR A 15 0.72 13.64 7.47
N TYR A 16 0.21 14.59 8.24
CA TYR A 16 -1.24 14.82 8.31
C TYR A 16 -1.85 15.27 6.97
N LYS A 17 -1.11 16.05 6.16
CA LYS A 17 -1.55 16.42 4.81
C LYS A 17 -1.66 15.20 3.89
N LEU A 18 -0.66 14.33 3.89
CA LEU A 18 -0.69 13.10 3.10
C LEU A 18 -1.84 12.20 3.54
N LEU A 19 -1.98 11.96 4.83
CA LEU A 19 -3.06 11.12 5.36
C LEU A 19 -4.44 11.69 5.04
N ARG A 20 -4.58 13.01 4.99
CA ARG A 20 -5.84 13.65 4.58
C ARG A 20 -6.11 13.56 3.08
N ASN A 21 -5.07 13.44 2.25
CA ASN A 21 -5.23 13.21 0.81
C ASN A 21 -5.57 11.76 0.51
N TYR A 22 -4.93 10.81 1.20
CA TYR A 22 -5.13 9.38 1.01
C TYR A 22 -6.37 8.85 1.74
N SER A 23 -6.81 9.52 2.81
CA SER A 23 -8.05 9.20 3.51
C SER A 23 -8.95 10.42 3.57
N SER A 24 -10.21 10.27 3.17
CA SER A 24 -11.25 11.29 3.37
C SER A 24 -11.66 11.46 4.83
N LEU A 25 -10.80 11.06 5.78
CA LEU A 25 -11.08 11.07 7.21
C LEU A 25 -10.83 12.46 7.81
N PRO A 26 -11.60 12.84 8.84
CA PRO A 26 -11.33 14.07 9.56
C PRO A 26 -10.03 13.98 10.36
N PHE A 27 -9.34 15.11 10.47
CA PHE A 27 -8.06 15.22 11.16
C PHE A 27 -8.07 14.64 12.59
N SER A 28 -9.16 14.84 13.32
CA SER A 28 -9.34 14.27 14.66
C SER A 28 -9.26 12.75 14.66
N LEU A 29 -9.86 12.10 13.66
CA LEU A 29 -9.85 10.64 13.53
C LEU A 29 -8.46 10.12 13.17
N ILE A 30 -7.76 10.83 12.29
CA ILE A 30 -6.37 10.53 11.92
C ILE A 30 -5.48 10.63 13.17
N GLN A 31 -5.61 11.70 13.95
CA GLN A 31 -4.89 11.86 15.22
C GLN A 31 -5.18 10.73 16.20
N THR A 32 -6.46 10.39 16.40
CA THR A 32 -6.84 9.31 17.30
C THR A 32 -6.27 7.98 16.85
N ARG A 33 -6.35 7.66 15.54
CA ARG A 33 -5.81 6.40 15.01
C ARG A 33 -4.31 6.29 15.23
N ILE A 34 -3.56 7.37 14.99
CA ILE A 34 -2.11 7.36 15.23
C ILE A 34 -1.80 7.21 16.72
N ASN A 35 -2.50 7.94 17.60
CA ASN A 35 -2.30 7.84 19.04
C ASN A 35 -2.66 6.46 19.61
N ASN A 36 -3.66 5.79 19.03
CA ASN A 36 -4.07 4.45 19.41
C ASN A 36 -3.24 3.35 18.76
N HIS A 37 -2.31 3.68 17.86
CA HIS A 37 -1.64 2.71 16.99
C HIS A 37 -2.63 1.83 16.20
N ASP A 38 -3.79 2.40 15.88
CA ASP A 38 -4.85 1.74 15.12
C ASP A 38 -4.53 1.73 13.61
N THR A 39 -5.20 0.82 12.91
CA THR A 39 -5.14 0.75 11.46
C THR A 39 -5.66 2.05 10.82
N PHE A 40 -4.79 2.73 10.10
CA PHE A 40 -5.10 3.93 9.36
C PHE A 40 -5.87 3.62 8.08
N MET A 41 -5.42 2.61 7.32
CA MET A 41 -6.00 2.21 6.05
C MET A 41 -5.89 0.70 5.90
N GLU A 42 -6.96 0.09 5.40
CA GLU A 42 -6.97 -1.31 5.00
C GLU A 42 -7.07 -1.36 3.47
N VAL A 43 -6.23 -2.18 2.86
CA VAL A 43 -6.26 -2.45 1.42
C VAL A 43 -6.35 -3.95 1.16
N ASP A 44 -6.90 -4.33 0.03
CA ASP A 44 -6.87 -5.71 -0.46
C ASP A 44 -5.48 -6.05 -1.01
N ILE A 45 -5.00 -7.24 -0.65
CA ILE A 45 -3.75 -7.80 -1.19
C ILE A 45 -3.91 -8.30 -2.62
N LEU A 46 -5.16 -8.53 -3.05
CA LEU A 46 -5.49 -9.01 -4.38
C LEU A 46 -5.63 -7.87 -5.40
N ASP A 47 -5.62 -6.62 -4.93
CA ASP A 47 -5.76 -5.43 -5.77
C ASP A 47 -4.39 -4.77 -6.00
N LEU A 48 -3.88 -4.87 -7.25
CA LEU A 48 -2.60 -4.29 -7.65
C LEU A 48 -2.58 -2.76 -7.50
N ASP A 49 -3.68 -2.09 -7.81
CA ASP A 49 -3.75 -0.63 -7.73
C ASP A 49 -3.68 -0.17 -6.28
N GLU A 50 -4.32 -0.91 -5.37
CA GLU A 50 -4.21 -0.62 -3.94
C GLU A 50 -2.80 -0.92 -3.40
N LEU A 51 -2.18 -2.04 -3.79
CA LEU A 51 -0.78 -2.32 -3.42
C LEU A 51 0.17 -1.22 -3.90
N LYS A 52 -0.02 -0.70 -5.13
CA LYS A 52 0.75 0.44 -5.67
C LYS A 52 0.56 1.71 -4.84
N LYS A 53 -0.68 2.02 -4.42
CA LYS A 53 -0.97 3.15 -3.52
C LYS A 53 -0.27 3.00 -2.18
N VAL A 54 -0.23 1.79 -1.60
CA VAL A 54 0.47 1.53 -0.33
C VAL A 54 1.97 1.79 -0.47
N ARG A 55 2.59 1.27 -1.52
CA ARG A 55 4.01 1.53 -1.81
C ARG A 55 4.31 3.02 -1.93
N GLU A 56 3.46 3.75 -2.67
CA GLU A 56 3.62 5.18 -2.86
C GLU A 56 3.43 5.96 -1.54
N LEU A 57 2.39 5.65 -0.77
CA LEU A 57 2.12 6.24 0.53
C LEU A 57 3.31 6.04 1.48
N ILE A 58 3.83 4.81 1.58
CA ILE A 58 4.97 4.51 2.44
C ILE A 58 6.22 5.26 1.98
N GLY A 59 6.46 5.33 0.67
CA GLY A 59 7.58 6.10 0.12
C GLY A 59 7.49 7.58 0.48
N GLN A 60 6.32 8.20 0.32
CA GLN A 60 6.09 9.60 0.67
C GLN A 60 6.19 9.84 2.19
N LEU A 61 5.65 8.94 3.02
CA LEU A 61 5.75 9.02 4.49
C LEU A 61 7.20 8.86 4.97
N THR A 62 7.94 7.90 4.41
CA THR A 62 9.35 7.67 4.72
C THR A 62 10.21 8.86 4.32
N ALA A 63 9.93 9.48 3.16
CA ALA A 63 10.63 10.68 2.71
C ALA A 63 10.46 11.89 3.67
N ILE A 64 9.34 11.93 4.39
CA ILE A 64 8.99 12.97 5.38
C ILE A 64 9.50 12.58 6.80
N GLY A 65 10.11 11.40 6.94
CA GLY A 65 10.66 10.89 8.20
C GLY A 65 9.62 10.20 9.09
N THR A 66 8.49 9.79 8.52
CA THR A 66 7.41 9.08 9.22
C THR A 66 7.58 7.58 9.05
N ILE A 67 7.51 6.86 10.16
CA ILE A 67 7.63 5.40 10.21
C ILE A 67 6.22 4.81 10.22
N VAL A 68 6.00 3.91 9.27
CA VAL A 68 4.77 3.17 9.08
C VAL A 68 5.05 1.68 9.17
N THR A 69 4.18 0.96 9.86
CA THR A 69 4.17 -0.49 9.92
C THR A 69 3.01 -1.02 9.13
N ILE A 70 3.29 -2.02 8.30
CA ILE A 70 2.28 -2.75 7.56
C ILE A 70 1.98 -4.03 8.32
N LYS A 71 0.71 -4.33 8.50
CA LYS A 71 0.22 -5.56 9.12
C LYS A 71 -0.66 -6.29 8.12
N ASP A 72 -0.41 -7.57 7.92
CA ASP A 72 -1.34 -8.47 7.27
C ASP A 72 -2.10 -9.29 8.32
N SER A 73 -3.05 -10.09 7.86
CA SER A 73 -3.71 -11.17 8.61
C SER A 73 -2.74 -12.08 9.40
N THR A 74 -1.49 -12.20 8.93
CA THR A 74 -0.45 -13.06 9.51
C THR A 74 0.47 -12.35 10.51
N GLY A 75 0.47 -11.01 10.57
CA GLY A 75 1.34 -10.23 11.45
C GLY A 75 1.93 -9.00 10.78
N ILE A 76 3.01 -8.45 11.37
CA ILE A 76 3.74 -7.30 10.79
C ILE A 76 4.57 -7.78 9.60
N ILE A 77 4.41 -7.12 8.45
CA ILE A 77 5.19 -7.38 7.24
C ILE A 77 6.01 -6.15 6.84
N THR A 78 7.02 -6.38 5.99
CA THR A 78 7.92 -5.31 5.52
C THR A 78 7.47 -4.76 4.16
N LEU A 79 7.98 -3.58 3.81
CA LEU A 79 7.77 -3.00 2.47
C LEU A 79 8.31 -3.92 1.36
N GLU A 80 9.34 -4.72 1.66
CA GLU A 80 9.88 -5.73 0.75
C GLU A 80 8.82 -6.78 0.38
N THR A 81 8.05 -7.26 1.36
CA THR A 81 6.94 -8.18 1.11
C THR A 81 5.89 -7.57 0.18
N VAL A 82 5.56 -6.29 0.37
CA VAL A 82 4.62 -5.58 -0.51
C VAL A 82 5.18 -5.42 -1.93
N ASN A 83 6.47 -5.10 -2.07
CA ASN A 83 7.11 -5.03 -3.39
C ASN A 83 7.12 -6.38 -4.11
N ASN A 84 7.43 -7.47 -3.39
CA ASN A 84 7.40 -8.82 -3.95
C ASN A 84 6.01 -9.19 -4.43
N LEU A 85 4.96 -8.88 -3.65
CA LEU A 85 3.57 -9.09 -4.08
C LEU A 85 3.27 -8.34 -5.37
N ILE A 86 3.60 -7.04 -5.45
CA ILE A 86 3.39 -6.23 -6.67
C ILE A 86 4.11 -6.86 -7.86
N SER A 87 5.38 -7.24 -7.71
CA SER A 87 6.16 -7.85 -8.79
C SER A 87 5.55 -9.17 -9.27
N THR A 88 5.12 -10.05 -8.36
CA THR A 88 4.45 -11.30 -8.73
C THR A 88 3.14 -11.06 -9.48
N PHE A 89 2.33 -10.08 -9.07
CA PHE A 89 1.11 -9.75 -9.81
C PHE A 89 1.38 -9.13 -11.17
N GLU A 90 2.42 -8.29 -11.31
CA GLU A 90 2.84 -7.74 -12.62
C GLU A 90 3.35 -8.84 -13.55
N GLU A 91 4.10 -9.82 -13.03
CA GLU A 91 4.58 -10.98 -13.77
C GLU A 91 3.42 -11.86 -14.25
N ILE A 92 2.45 -12.17 -13.39
CA ILE A 92 1.23 -12.91 -13.77
C ILE A 92 0.42 -12.17 -14.83
N ALA A 93 0.33 -10.84 -14.75
CA ALA A 93 -0.37 -10.04 -15.74
C ALA A 93 0.34 -10.09 -17.11
N ALA A 94 1.68 -10.02 -17.12
CA ALA A 94 2.49 -10.13 -18.32
C ALA A 94 2.40 -11.54 -18.95
N GLU A 95 2.49 -12.60 -18.14
CA GLU A 95 2.33 -13.98 -18.61
C GLU A 95 0.95 -14.22 -19.25
N ARG A 96 -0.12 -13.61 -18.71
CA ARG A 96 -1.45 -13.69 -19.31
C ARG A 96 -1.54 -13.00 -20.67
N GLU A 97 -0.92 -11.82 -20.81
CA GLU A 97 -0.87 -11.10 -22.08
C GLU A 97 -0.09 -11.89 -23.13
N GLU A 98 1.01 -12.54 -22.74
CA GLU A 98 1.80 -13.39 -23.63
C GLU A 98 1.01 -14.64 -24.07
N LEU A 99 0.23 -15.24 -23.16
CA LEU A 99 -0.64 -16.38 -23.49
C LEU A 99 -1.79 -15.99 -24.43
N ASP A 100 -2.41 -14.83 -24.21
CA ASP A 100 -3.46 -14.29 -25.10
C ASP A 100 -2.86 -13.95 -26.49
N ALA A 101 -1.65 -13.38 -26.54
CA ALA A 101 -0.97 -13.09 -27.81
C ALA A 101 -0.64 -14.38 -28.60
N LEU A 102 -0.17 -15.43 -27.92
CA LEU A 102 0.11 -16.73 -28.55
C LEU A 102 -1.16 -17.44 -29.05
N MET A 103 -2.31 -17.27 -28.37
CA MET A 103 -3.59 -17.80 -28.86
C MET A 103 -4.10 -17.06 -30.12
N PHE A 104 -3.75 -15.80 -30.31
CA PHE A 104 -4.13 -15.01 -31.48
C PHE A 104 -3.21 -15.22 -32.70
N GLU A 105 -2.02 -15.82 -32.54
CA GLU A 105 -1.09 -16.12 -33.65
C GLU A 105 -1.33 -17.48 -34.33
N GLU A 106 -2.21 -18.36 -33.80
CA GLU A 106 -2.54 -19.66 -34.43
C GLU A 106 -3.73 -19.61 -35.42
N GLU A 107 -4.36 -18.45 -35.64
CA GLU A 107 -5.37 -18.23 -36.70
C GLU A 107 -4.78 -17.48 -37.93
N GLU A 108 -3.81 -18.08 -38.62
CA GLU A 108 -3.50 -17.74 -40.03
C GLU A 108 -3.19 -18.99 -40.88
#